data_AF-A0A212AAE7-F1
#
_entry.id   AF-A0A212AAE7-F1
#
_cell.length_a   1.000
_cell.length_b   1.000
_cell.length_c   1.000
_cell.angle_alpha   90.00
_cell.angle_beta   90.00
_cell.angle_gamma   90.00
#
_symmetry.space_group_name_H-M   'P 1'
#
loop_
_entity.id
_entity.type
_entity.pdbx_description
1 polymer ?
#
loop_
_entity_poly.entity_id
_entity_poly.type
_entity_poly.pdbx_seq_one_letter_code
_entity_poly.pdbx_strand_id
1 'polypeptide(L)'
;MQRPIELRGKVFLRIGIFKVDFKLNRALITAFTVSFFVSACGVSPSTQVQVFSTQSTSTLCSSHVSASGANLLAIEVELGARGALQCNTAYGSSSFVGARTAATVGKSIYATGNGASAALSPRDDKNCSDFASAGEAQRFFIANGGPHRDPHGLDGDGDGNACEWGKALKSSVAKYKPKPVRYTAPRRSSPTCHTGPRGGRYYYSASGGKVYGC
;
A
#
# COMPACT_ATOMS: atom_id res chain seq x y z
N MET A 1 -43.01 -44.93 -6.14
CA MET A 1 -41.72 -45.29 -6.79
C MET A 1 -41.27 -44.08 -7.60
N GLN A 2 -40.52 -43.17 -6.99
CA GLN A 2 -39.98 -41.98 -7.66
C GLN A 2 -38.48 -42.19 -7.90
N ARG A 3 -38.04 -42.17 -9.16
CA ARG A 3 -36.62 -42.27 -9.53
C ARG A 3 -35.94 -40.91 -9.28
N PRO A 4 -34.78 -40.85 -8.61
CA PRO A 4 -34.05 -39.59 -8.47
C PRO A 4 -33.35 -39.21 -9.78
N ILE A 5 -33.41 -37.91 -10.10
CA ILE A 5 -32.78 -37.28 -11.26
C ILE A 5 -31.30 -37.03 -10.94
N GLU A 6 -30.40 -37.59 -11.74
CA GLU A 6 -28.94 -37.44 -11.62
C GLU A 6 -28.49 -36.17 -12.35
N LEU A 7 -28.20 -35.08 -11.62
CA LEU A 7 -27.59 -33.87 -12.20
C LEU A 7 -26.06 -33.96 -12.07
N ARG A 8 -25.39 -34.31 -13.17
CA ARG A 8 -23.93 -34.24 -13.29
C ARG A 8 -23.50 -32.84 -13.73
N GLY A 9 -23.08 -32.00 -12.79
CA GLY A 9 -22.37 -30.76 -13.09
C GLY A 9 -20.85 -30.98 -13.16
N LYS A 10 -20.22 -30.67 -14.30
CA LYS A 10 -18.76 -30.55 -14.43
C LYS A 10 -18.37 -29.07 -14.36
N VAL A 11 -17.69 -28.65 -13.29
CA VAL A 11 -17.05 -27.33 -13.24
C VAL A 11 -15.68 -27.47 -13.91
N PHE A 12 -15.58 -26.98 -15.15
CA PHE A 12 -14.30 -26.84 -15.85
C PHE A 12 -13.71 -25.46 -15.54
N LEU A 13 -12.80 -25.39 -14.56
CA LEU A 13 -11.88 -24.26 -14.47
C LEU A 13 -10.61 -24.63 -15.25
N ARG A 14 -10.44 -24.05 -16.44
CA ARG A 14 -9.20 -24.13 -17.21
C ARG A 14 -8.12 -23.34 -16.48
N ILE A 15 -7.19 -24.03 -15.82
CA ILE A 15 -5.72 -23.82 -15.79
C ILE A 15 -5.17 -24.85 -14.79
N GLY A 16 -4.40 -25.83 -15.27
CA GLY A 16 -3.54 -26.70 -14.45
C GLY A 16 -4.18 -27.96 -13.89
N ILE A 17 -3.78 -29.13 -14.42
CA ILE A 17 -4.15 -30.45 -13.93
C ILE A 17 -3.33 -30.76 -12.67
N PHE A 18 -3.92 -30.59 -11.49
CA PHE A 18 -3.56 -31.37 -10.30
C PHE A 18 -4.72 -32.32 -10.01
N LYS A 19 -4.53 -33.60 -10.37
CA LYS A 19 -5.51 -34.65 -10.10
C LYS A 19 -5.27 -35.14 -8.67
N VAL A 20 -5.99 -34.56 -7.71
CA VAL A 20 -6.05 -35.06 -6.34
C VAL A 20 -7.27 -35.97 -6.23
N ASP A 21 -7.07 -37.27 -6.38
CA ASP A 21 -8.14 -38.25 -6.19
C ASP A 21 -8.36 -38.49 -4.68
N PHE A 22 -9.27 -37.71 -4.08
CA PHE A 22 -9.67 -37.89 -2.67
C PHE A 22 -10.81 -38.92 -2.59
N LYS A 23 -10.50 -40.14 -2.16
CA LYS A 23 -11.47 -41.24 -2.01
C LYS A 23 -12.24 -41.05 -0.69
N LEU A 24 -13.35 -40.33 -0.73
CA LEU A 24 -14.18 -40.05 0.44
C LEU A 24 -15.04 -41.29 0.80
N ASN A 25 -14.66 -42.00 1.87
CA ASN A 25 -15.47 -43.07 2.45
C ASN A 25 -16.71 -42.46 3.15
N ARG A 26 -17.90 -42.89 2.76
CA ARG A 26 -19.21 -42.39 3.24
C ARG A 26 -19.50 -42.58 4.74
N ALA A 27 -18.64 -43.27 5.48
CA ALA A 27 -18.91 -43.69 6.86
C ALA A 27 -18.35 -42.76 7.94
N LEU A 28 -17.78 -41.60 7.59
CA LEU A 28 -17.16 -40.66 8.56
C LEU A 28 -17.71 -39.22 8.46
N ILE A 29 -18.96 -39.06 8.02
CA ILE A 29 -19.60 -37.73 7.86
C ILE A 29 -20.54 -37.39 9.03
N THR A 30 -20.71 -38.28 10.02
CA THR A 30 -21.71 -38.13 11.10
C THR A 30 -21.18 -37.65 12.45
N ALA A 31 -20.01 -36.99 12.53
CA ALA A 31 -19.51 -36.50 13.83
C ALA A 31 -18.67 -35.21 13.80
N PHE A 32 -18.75 -34.39 12.76
CA PHE A 32 -18.02 -33.10 12.72
C PHE A 32 -18.84 -31.97 12.08
N THR A 33 -20.13 -31.89 12.39
CA THR A 33 -20.89 -30.64 12.22
C THR A 33 -20.92 -29.90 13.55
N VAL A 34 -19.76 -29.51 14.07
CA VAL A 34 -19.71 -28.28 14.84
C VAL A 34 -19.86 -27.19 13.79
N SER A 35 -21.11 -26.80 13.56
CA SER A 35 -21.47 -25.60 12.82
C SER A 35 -20.86 -24.42 13.56
N PHE A 36 -19.60 -24.13 13.26
CA PHE A 36 -18.96 -22.87 13.58
C PHE A 36 -19.58 -21.84 12.64
N PHE A 37 -20.81 -21.44 12.95
CA PHE A 37 -21.34 -20.15 12.51
C PHE A 37 -20.46 -19.10 13.17
N VAL A 38 -19.32 -18.79 12.55
CA VAL A 38 -18.62 -17.53 12.81
C VAL A 38 -19.61 -16.48 12.38
N SER A 39 -20.32 -15.93 13.36
CA SER A 39 -20.96 -14.65 13.23
C SER A 39 -19.93 -13.73 12.60
N ALA A 40 -20.22 -13.20 11.41
CA ALA A 40 -19.38 -12.21 10.73
C ALA A 40 -19.42 -10.90 11.53
N CYS A 41 -18.91 -10.92 12.75
CA CYS A 41 -18.59 -9.74 13.50
C CYS A 41 -17.41 -9.11 12.78
N GLY A 42 -17.64 -7.97 12.11
CA GLY A 42 -16.55 -7.13 11.66
C GLY A 42 -15.62 -6.86 12.84
N VAL A 43 -14.34 -7.21 12.70
CA VAL A 43 -13.35 -6.98 13.74
C VAL A 43 -13.27 -5.48 14.00
N SER A 44 -13.33 -5.07 15.27
CA SER A 44 -13.28 -3.63 15.60
C SER A 44 -11.97 -3.01 15.11
N PRO A 45 -11.96 -1.72 14.71
CA PRO A 45 -10.73 -1.01 14.33
C PRO A 45 -9.65 -1.09 15.41
N SER A 46 -10.04 -0.98 16.68
CA SER A 46 -9.16 -1.17 17.83
C SER A 46 -8.49 -2.55 17.85
N THR A 47 -9.24 -3.62 17.59
CA THR A 47 -8.69 -4.98 17.56
C THR A 47 -7.73 -5.17 16.38
N GLN A 48 -8.02 -4.60 15.21
CA GLN A 48 -7.12 -4.66 14.05
C GLN A 48 -5.77 -3.99 14.35
N VAL A 49 -5.79 -2.80 14.98
CA VAL A 49 -4.56 -2.09 15.37
C VAL A 49 -3.73 -2.93 16.36
N GLN A 50 -4.38 -3.60 17.33
CA GLN A 50 -3.69 -4.50 18.26
C GLN A 50 -3.06 -5.69 17.54
N VAL A 51 -3.78 -6.29 16.58
CA VAL A 51 -3.24 -7.39 15.76
C VAL A 51 -2.00 -6.94 14.98
N PHE A 52 -1.96 -5.73 14.43
CA PHE A 52 -0.75 -5.24 13.75
C PHE A 52 0.40 -4.97 14.72
N SER A 53 0.12 -4.45 15.93
CA SER A 53 1.17 -4.22 16.94
C SER A 53 1.87 -5.49 17.42
N THR A 54 1.20 -6.65 17.35
CA THR A 54 1.77 -7.93 17.78
C THR A 54 2.50 -8.68 16.66
N GLN A 55 2.30 -8.30 15.39
CA GLN A 55 2.99 -8.92 14.26
C GLN A 55 4.46 -8.48 14.19
N SER A 56 5.30 -9.29 13.55
CA SER A 56 6.69 -8.90 13.26
C SER A 56 6.76 -7.86 12.15
N THR A 57 7.86 -7.08 12.13
CA THR A 57 8.09 -6.06 11.11
C THR A 57 8.11 -6.64 9.69
N SER A 58 8.63 -7.86 9.51
CA SER A 58 8.65 -8.53 8.20
C SER A 58 7.25 -8.88 7.70
N THR A 59 6.36 -9.30 8.59
CA THR A 59 4.96 -9.60 8.26
C THR A 59 4.21 -8.32 7.92
N LEU A 60 4.42 -7.25 8.70
CA LEU A 60 3.85 -5.93 8.38
C LEU A 60 4.33 -5.41 7.03
N CYS A 61 5.62 -5.58 6.72
CA CYS A 61 6.15 -5.23 5.41
C CYS A 61 5.53 -6.02 4.26
N SER A 62 5.27 -7.30 4.47
CA SER A 62 4.56 -8.14 3.48
C SER A 62 3.11 -7.70 3.30
N SER A 63 2.45 -7.25 4.38
CA SER A 63 1.07 -6.75 4.34
C SER A 63 0.98 -5.33 3.76
N HIS A 64 2.00 -4.49 3.93
CA HIS A 64 2.04 -3.10 3.48
C HIS A 64 1.81 -2.96 1.97
N VAL A 65 2.40 -3.85 1.19
CA VAL A 65 2.32 -3.80 -0.29
C VAL A 65 0.93 -4.09 -0.84
N SER A 66 0.10 -4.86 -0.12
CA SER A 66 -1.24 -5.26 -0.56
C SER A 66 -2.38 -4.56 0.20
N ALA A 67 -2.10 -3.97 1.35
CA ALA A 67 -3.09 -3.28 2.16
C ALA A 67 -3.67 -2.04 1.46
N SER A 68 -4.85 -1.61 1.92
CA SER A 68 -5.53 -0.40 1.45
C SER A 68 -6.37 0.21 2.57
N GLY A 69 -6.84 1.45 2.37
CA GLY A 69 -7.71 2.14 3.33
C GLY A 69 -7.13 2.21 4.74
N ALA A 70 -7.98 1.99 5.75
CA ALA A 70 -7.60 2.06 7.16
C ALA A 70 -6.50 1.05 7.55
N ASN A 71 -6.48 -0.15 6.94
CA ASN A 71 -5.44 -1.15 7.20
C ASN A 71 -4.06 -0.67 6.73
N LEU A 72 -4.00 0.02 5.58
CA LEU A 72 -2.75 0.59 5.11
C LEU A 72 -2.24 1.67 6.07
N LEU A 73 -3.14 2.56 6.53
CA LEU A 73 -2.79 3.59 7.52
C LEU A 73 -2.29 2.96 8.83
N ALA A 74 -2.94 1.89 9.30
CA ALA A 74 -2.58 1.18 10.53
C ALA A 74 -1.22 0.47 10.42
N ILE A 75 -0.95 -0.15 9.27
CA ILE A 75 0.33 -0.81 9.01
C ILE A 75 1.46 0.23 8.92
N GLU A 76 1.23 1.35 8.23
CA GLU A 76 2.24 2.39 8.05
C GLU A 76 2.61 3.10 9.35
N VAL A 77 1.62 3.35 10.22
CA VAL A 77 1.90 3.92 11.54
C VAL A 77 2.69 2.96 12.42
N GLU A 78 2.38 1.66 12.36
CA GLU A 78 3.11 0.65 13.11
C GLU A 78 4.55 0.50 12.61
N LEU A 79 4.75 0.44 11.29
CA LEU A 79 6.07 0.43 10.67
C LEU A 79 6.87 1.69 11.01
N GLY A 80 6.23 2.86 10.97
CA GLY A 80 6.86 4.13 11.33
C GLY A 80 7.27 4.19 12.80
N ALA A 81 6.41 3.72 13.71
CA ALA A 81 6.72 3.64 15.14
C ALA A 81 7.92 2.73 15.44
N ARG A 82 8.14 1.71 14.61
CA ARG A 82 9.30 0.79 14.71
C ARG A 82 10.55 1.30 13.99
N GLY A 83 10.49 2.46 13.34
CA GLY A 83 11.57 2.97 12.49
C GLY A 83 11.78 2.16 11.19
N ALA A 84 10.88 1.24 10.86
CA ALA A 84 10.94 0.37 9.69
C ALA A 84 10.30 1.04 8.48
N LEU A 85 10.92 2.13 8.00
CA LEU A 85 10.33 2.99 6.96
C LEU A 85 10.46 2.46 5.53
N GLN A 86 11.26 1.40 5.30
CA GLN A 86 11.40 0.72 4.01
C GLN A 86 11.15 -0.78 4.15
N CYS A 87 10.42 -1.33 3.19
CA CYS A 87 10.11 -2.74 3.06
C CYS A 87 10.65 -3.25 1.72
N ASN A 88 11.60 -4.18 1.77
CA ASN A 88 12.15 -4.80 0.58
C ASN A 88 11.41 -6.10 0.28
N THR A 89 11.02 -6.29 -0.98
CA THR A 89 10.45 -7.56 -1.46
C THR A 89 11.56 -8.48 -1.95
N ALA A 90 11.29 -9.79 -1.98
CA ALA A 90 12.20 -10.79 -2.54
C ALA A 90 12.54 -10.53 -4.03
N TYR A 91 11.67 -9.81 -4.75
CA TYR A 91 11.85 -9.45 -6.16
C TYR A 91 12.63 -8.14 -6.36
N GLY A 92 13.19 -7.55 -5.30
CA GLY A 92 13.99 -6.32 -5.39
C GLY A 92 13.19 -5.02 -5.42
N SER A 93 11.85 -5.07 -5.50
CA SER A 93 11.00 -3.89 -5.32
C SER A 93 11.07 -3.43 -3.86
N SER A 94 11.30 -2.14 -3.64
CA SER A 94 11.21 -1.50 -2.33
C SER A 94 9.91 -0.69 -2.23
N SER A 95 9.16 -0.93 -1.17
CA SER A 95 8.07 -0.06 -0.71
C SER A 95 8.56 0.76 0.48
N PHE A 96 7.98 1.92 0.72
CA PHE A 96 8.31 2.73 1.88
C PHE A 96 7.06 3.35 2.49
N VAL A 97 7.11 3.60 3.80
CA VAL A 97 6.03 4.25 4.54
C VAL A 97 5.73 5.61 3.90
N GLY A 98 4.48 5.86 3.53
CA GLY A 98 4.08 7.08 2.86
C GLY A 98 4.09 7.02 1.34
N ALA A 99 4.60 5.95 0.72
CA ALA A 99 4.66 5.86 -0.75
C ALA A 99 3.28 6.02 -1.42
N ARG A 100 2.22 5.56 -0.75
CA ARG A 100 0.83 5.60 -1.25
C ARG A 100 -0.06 6.61 -0.52
N THR A 101 0.26 6.91 0.73
CA THR A 101 -0.56 7.72 1.64
C THR A 101 -0.08 9.16 1.76
N ALA A 102 1.21 9.46 1.53
CA ALA A 102 1.71 10.84 1.61
C ALA A 102 1.06 11.78 0.58
N ALA A 103 0.48 11.22 -0.49
CA ALA A 103 -0.26 11.97 -1.50
C ALA A 103 -1.64 12.46 -1.02
N THR A 104 -2.17 11.90 0.08
CA THR A 104 -3.40 12.38 0.71
C THR A 104 -3.15 13.54 1.65
N VAL A 105 -1.92 13.71 2.14
CA VAL A 105 -1.61 14.71 3.17
C VAL A 105 -2.01 16.13 2.76
N GLY A 106 -2.88 16.76 3.54
CA GLY A 106 -3.48 18.08 3.33
C GLY A 106 -4.67 18.09 2.35
N LYS A 107 -5.21 16.93 1.97
CA LYS A 107 -6.42 16.82 1.14
C LYS A 107 -7.57 16.32 1.99
N SER A 108 -8.64 17.10 2.10
CA SER A 108 -9.88 16.66 2.76
C SER A 108 -10.57 15.56 1.93
N ILE A 109 -10.27 14.31 2.26
CA ILE A 109 -10.85 13.10 1.64
C ILE A 109 -11.96 12.55 2.53
N TYR A 110 -11.76 12.66 3.84
CA TYR A 110 -12.72 12.26 4.85
C TYR A 110 -13.49 13.48 5.32
N ALA A 111 -14.75 13.27 5.71
CA ALA A 111 -15.59 14.36 6.19
C ALA A 111 -14.94 14.99 7.42
N THR A 112 -14.40 16.19 7.26
CA THR A 112 -13.90 17.02 8.35
C THR A 112 -15.06 17.35 9.27
N GLY A 113 -14.92 16.98 10.53
CA GLY A 113 -15.93 17.14 11.55
C GLY A 113 -16.24 18.60 11.87
N ASN A 114 -16.99 19.30 11.02
CA ASN A 114 -18.07 20.15 11.53
C ASN A 114 -19.25 19.30 12.03
N GLY A 115 -19.17 17.97 11.84
CA GLY A 115 -19.99 17.00 12.56
C GLY A 115 -19.46 16.87 13.97
N ALA A 116 -20.13 17.56 14.89
CA ALA A 116 -19.97 17.43 16.32
C ALA A 116 -19.52 16.02 16.74
N SER A 117 -18.43 16.02 17.51
CA SER A 117 -18.19 15.12 18.63
C SER A 117 -19.49 14.40 19.01
N ALA A 118 -19.54 13.08 18.91
CA ALA A 118 -20.37 12.37 19.87
C ALA A 118 -19.81 12.84 21.21
N ALA A 119 -20.49 13.78 21.89
CA ALA A 119 -19.91 14.61 22.93
C ALA A 119 -19.22 13.73 23.97
N LEU A 120 -17.92 13.53 23.77
CA LEU A 120 -17.10 12.80 24.71
C LEU A 120 -17.03 13.71 25.92
N SER A 121 -17.04 13.10 27.11
CA SER A 121 -16.69 13.86 28.30
C SER A 121 -15.34 14.54 28.05
N PRO A 122 -15.12 15.80 28.49
CA PRO A 122 -13.81 16.44 28.36
C PRO A 122 -12.64 15.64 28.98
N ARG A 123 -12.95 14.61 29.78
CA ARG A 123 -11.98 13.65 30.33
C ARG A 123 -11.60 12.51 29.37
N ASP A 124 -12.49 12.18 28.44
CA ASP A 124 -12.33 11.09 27.47
C ASP A 124 -11.83 11.61 26.12
N ASP A 125 -12.03 12.90 25.84
CA ASP A 125 -11.49 13.55 24.66
C ASP A 125 -9.95 13.58 24.66
N LYS A 126 -9.35 13.50 23.46
CA LYS A 126 -7.91 13.46 23.28
C LYS A 126 -7.49 14.49 22.25
N ASN A 127 -6.46 15.24 22.57
CA ASN A 127 -5.86 16.23 21.71
C ASN A 127 -4.47 15.79 21.25
N CYS A 128 -3.95 16.43 20.21
CA CYS A 128 -2.61 16.14 19.69
C CYS A 128 -1.48 16.30 20.73
N SER A 129 -1.67 17.15 21.74
CA SER A 129 -0.73 17.34 22.85
C SER A 129 -0.69 16.19 23.85
N ASP A 130 -1.68 15.29 23.82
CA ASP A 130 -1.78 14.18 24.78
C ASP A 130 -0.93 12.97 24.39
N PHE A 131 -0.36 12.97 23.18
CA PHE A 131 0.45 11.89 22.64
C PHE A 131 1.92 12.26 22.60
N ALA A 132 2.81 11.32 22.91
CA ALA A 132 4.24 11.56 22.89
C ALA A 132 4.79 11.69 21.46
N SER A 133 4.06 11.17 20.47
CA SER A 133 4.46 11.24 19.06
C SER A 133 3.27 11.28 18.11
N ALA A 134 3.50 11.80 16.90
CA ALA A 134 2.51 11.81 15.83
C ALA A 134 2.05 10.40 15.44
N GLY A 135 2.94 9.40 15.50
CA GLY A 135 2.58 8.01 15.23
C GLY A 135 1.67 7.42 16.32
N GLU A 136 1.86 7.82 17.57
CA GLU A 136 0.96 7.40 18.65
C GLU A 136 -0.45 7.99 18.48
N ALA A 137 -0.53 9.28 18.15
CA ALA A 137 -1.80 9.94 17.83
C ALA A 137 -2.51 9.27 16.65
N GLN A 138 -1.79 8.96 15.57
CA GLN A 138 -2.34 8.27 14.41
C GLN A 138 -2.83 6.86 14.75
N ARG A 139 -2.09 6.11 15.58
CA ARG A 139 -2.51 4.78 16.02
C ARG A 139 -3.81 4.86 16.82
N PHE A 140 -3.92 5.83 17.73
CA PHE A 140 -5.12 6.06 18.52
C PHE A 140 -6.31 6.48 17.64
N PHE A 141 -6.11 7.40 16.71
CA PHE A 141 -7.12 7.84 15.74
C PHE A 141 -7.73 6.66 14.98
N ILE A 142 -6.90 5.78 14.41
CA ILE A 142 -7.38 4.61 13.66
C ILE A 142 -8.10 3.62 14.60
N ALA A 143 -7.57 3.39 15.80
CA ALA A 143 -8.17 2.48 16.78
C ALA A 143 -9.58 2.92 17.20
N ASN A 144 -9.87 4.22 17.17
CA ASN A 144 -11.17 4.82 17.51
C ASN A 144 -12.09 5.06 16.30
N GLY A 145 -11.76 4.50 15.12
CA GLY A 145 -12.64 4.51 13.95
C GLY A 145 -12.19 5.42 12.81
N GLY A 146 -11.04 6.10 12.97
CA GLY A 146 -10.40 6.83 11.88
C GLY A 146 -10.05 5.88 10.71
N PRO A 147 -10.09 6.35 9.46
CA PRO A 147 -10.32 7.72 9.04
C PRO A 147 -11.81 8.07 8.80
N HIS A 148 -12.74 7.13 9.02
CA HIS A 148 -14.16 7.34 8.74
C HIS A 148 -14.91 8.06 9.86
N ARG A 149 -14.44 7.90 11.10
CA ARG A 149 -15.00 8.53 12.29
C ARG A 149 -13.88 9.13 13.11
N ASP A 150 -13.99 10.41 13.40
CA ASP A 150 -13.04 11.14 14.23
C ASP A 150 -13.74 11.75 15.45
N PRO A 151 -14.09 10.95 16.46
CA PRO A 151 -14.82 11.45 17.63
C PRO A 151 -13.99 12.40 18.49
N HIS A 152 -12.65 12.35 18.35
CA HIS A 152 -11.69 13.17 19.10
C HIS A 152 -11.19 14.39 18.31
N GLY A 153 -11.63 14.56 17.06
CA GLY A 153 -11.21 15.69 16.22
C GLY A 153 -9.69 15.75 15.97
N LEU A 154 -9.00 14.62 15.94
CA LEU A 154 -7.55 14.56 15.77
C LEU A 154 -7.10 14.83 14.31
N ASP A 155 -7.99 14.63 13.34
CA ASP A 155 -7.79 14.84 11.90
C ASP A 155 -8.66 16.03 11.43
N GLY A 156 -8.28 17.23 11.85
CA GLY A 156 -9.04 18.45 11.60
C GLY A 156 -9.09 18.89 10.13
N ASP A 157 -8.19 18.40 9.27
CA ASP A 157 -8.19 18.66 7.83
C ASP A 157 -8.77 17.49 6.99
N GLY A 158 -9.04 16.34 7.63
CA GLY A 158 -9.74 15.20 7.05
C GLY A 158 -8.92 14.47 6.01
N ASP A 159 -7.60 14.50 6.14
CA ASP A 159 -6.67 13.91 5.19
C ASP A 159 -6.33 12.43 5.48
N GLY A 160 -6.88 11.91 6.58
CA GLY A 160 -6.68 10.58 7.12
C GLY A 160 -5.44 10.45 8.03
N ASN A 161 -4.74 11.55 8.31
CA ASN A 161 -3.52 11.62 9.10
C ASN A 161 -3.71 12.57 10.28
N ALA A 162 -4.00 11.99 11.45
CA ALA A 162 -4.15 12.71 12.69
C ALA A 162 -2.88 13.51 13.05
N CYS A 163 -3.10 14.73 13.54
CA CYS A 163 -2.06 15.62 14.04
C CYS A 163 -0.91 15.80 13.03
N GLU A 164 0.33 15.61 13.47
CA GLU A 164 1.53 15.79 12.63
C GLU A 164 1.93 14.52 11.85
N TRP A 165 1.08 13.49 11.76
CA TRP A 165 1.46 12.23 11.09
C TRP A 165 1.74 12.44 9.60
N GLY A 166 0.98 13.31 8.93
CA GLY A 166 1.22 13.66 7.53
C GLY A 166 2.62 14.24 7.27
N LYS A 167 3.19 14.97 8.25
CA LYS A 167 4.57 15.48 8.18
C LYS A 167 5.61 14.35 8.26
N ALA A 168 5.36 13.33 9.09
CA ALA A 168 6.20 12.14 9.17
C ALA A 168 6.19 11.38 7.83
N LEU A 169 5.03 11.21 7.21
CA LEU A 169 4.90 10.60 5.88
C LEU A 169 5.68 11.38 4.82
N LYS A 170 5.49 12.71 4.73
CA LYS A 170 6.23 13.57 3.79
C LYS A 170 7.74 13.45 3.97
N SER A 171 8.22 13.38 5.22
CA SER A 171 9.64 13.22 5.54
C SER A 171 10.18 11.86 5.11
N SER A 172 9.41 10.78 5.33
CA SER A 172 9.74 9.43 4.84
C SER A 172 9.85 9.41 3.31
N VAL A 173 8.86 9.98 2.61
CA VAL A 173 8.89 10.05 1.14
C VAL A 173 10.09 10.85 0.63
N ALA A 174 10.39 12.01 1.25
CA ALA A 174 11.55 12.80 0.86
C ALA A 174 12.88 12.03 0.99
N LYS A 175 12.98 11.16 2.00
CA LYS A 175 14.18 10.34 2.26
C LYS A 175 14.32 9.14 1.32
N TYR A 176 13.22 8.44 1.05
CA TYR A 176 13.27 7.12 0.41
C TYR A 176 12.79 7.09 -1.04
N LYS A 177 12.11 8.13 -1.52
CA LYS A 177 11.71 8.22 -2.93
C LYS A 177 12.96 8.27 -3.81
N PRO A 178 13.11 7.34 -4.77
CA PRO A 178 14.25 7.36 -5.67
C PRO A 178 14.24 8.64 -6.49
N LYS A 179 15.42 9.25 -6.65
CA LYS A 179 15.56 10.41 -7.52
C LYS A 179 15.31 9.94 -8.97
N PRO A 180 14.51 10.68 -9.76
CA PRO A 180 14.34 10.33 -11.16
C PRO A 180 15.71 10.33 -11.83
N VAL A 181 16.04 9.23 -12.52
CA VAL A 181 17.23 9.19 -13.36
C VAL A 181 17.00 10.19 -14.48
N ARG A 182 17.72 11.31 -14.44
CA ARG A 182 17.73 12.25 -15.57
C ARG A 182 18.45 11.56 -16.71
N TYR A 183 17.71 11.03 -17.66
CA TYR A 183 18.26 10.68 -18.95
C TYR A 183 18.59 11.99 -19.68
N THR A 184 19.86 12.38 -19.66
CA THR A 184 20.34 13.38 -20.61
C THR A 184 20.22 12.75 -21.99
N ALA A 185 19.23 13.22 -22.76
CA ALA A 185 19.12 12.87 -24.15
C ALA A 185 20.48 13.15 -24.83
N PRO A 186 21.03 12.20 -25.60
CA PRO A 186 22.27 12.46 -26.33
C PRO A 186 22.05 13.69 -27.21
N ARG A 187 22.95 14.66 -27.09
CA ARG A 187 22.92 15.88 -27.91
C ARG A 187 23.08 15.45 -29.36
N ARG A 188 21.99 15.45 -30.14
CA ARG A 188 22.01 15.12 -31.56
C ARG A 188 22.59 16.30 -32.32
N SER A 189 23.91 16.45 -32.31
CA SER A 189 24.61 17.37 -33.18
C SER A 189 24.66 16.74 -34.57
N SER A 190 23.93 17.31 -35.53
CA SER A 190 24.14 17.00 -36.94
C SER A 190 25.58 17.36 -37.29
N PRO A 191 26.38 16.44 -37.85
CA PRO A 191 27.76 16.74 -38.16
C PRO A 191 27.85 17.78 -39.28
N THR A 192 28.85 18.66 -39.22
CA THR A 192 29.15 19.60 -40.30
C THR A 192 29.72 18.83 -41.50
N CYS A 193 29.08 18.98 -42.66
CA CYS A 193 29.50 18.33 -43.89
C CYS A 193 30.49 19.19 -44.68
N HIS A 194 31.48 18.51 -45.25
CA HIS A 194 32.50 19.06 -46.13
C HIS A 194 32.46 18.34 -47.49
N THR A 195 32.84 19.04 -48.55
CA THR A 195 32.93 18.49 -49.91
C THR A 195 34.38 18.15 -50.24
N GLY A 196 34.64 16.92 -50.69
CA GLY A 196 35.97 16.48 -51.10
C GLY A 196 36.33 16.83 -52.55
N PRO A 197 37.60 16.64 -52.96
CA PRO A 197 38.07 16.98 -54.31
C PRO A 197 37.37 16.24 -55.46
N ARG A 198 36.74 15.09 -55.16
CA ARG A 198 35.97 14.27 -56.11
C ARG A 198 34.44 14.49 -56.00
N GLY A 199 34.00 15.56 -55.33
CA GLY A 199 32.58 15.91 -55.17
C GLY A 199 31.81 15.14 -54.10
N GLY A 200 32.37 14.08 -53.52
CA GLY A 200 31.74 13.34 -52.41
C GLY A 200 31.71 14.14 -51.10
N ARG A 201 30.62 13.99 -50.33
CA ARG A 201 30.41 14.67 -49.04
C ARG A 201 30.83 13.79 -47.85
N TYR A 202 31.47 14.40 -46.87
CA TYR A 202 31.95 13.72 -45.67
C TYR A 202 31.87 14.63 -44.44
N TYR A 203 31.94 14.05 -43.25
CA TYR A 203 32.12 14.77 -41.99
C TYR A 203 33.25 14.15 -41.15
N TYR A 204 33.70 14.87 -40.11
CA TYR A 204 34.69 14.36 -39.15
C TYR A 204 33.97 13.71 -37.96
N SER A 205 34.28 12.44 -37.67
CA SER A 205 33.79 11.76 -36.47
C SER A 205 34.40 12.37 -35.20
N ALA A 206 33.86 12.01 -34.03
CA ALA A 206 34.44 12.40 -32.75
C ALA A 206 35.90 11.91 -32.55
N SER A 207 36.29 10.85 -33.26
CA SER A 207 37.66 10.32 -33.28
C SER A 207 38.58 11.00 -34.31
N GLY A 208 38.10 12.03 -35.04
CA GLY A 208 38.86 12.76 -36.05
C GLY A 208 38.95 12.09 -37.42
N GLY A 209 38.34 10.90 -37.59
CA GLY A 209 38.30 10.19 -38.86
C GLY A 209 37.28 10.78 -39.83
N LYS A 210 37.54 10.69 -41.14
CA LYS A 210 36.57 11.09 -42.18
C LYS A 210 35.54 9.98 -42.38
N VAL A 211 34.25 10.34 -42.29
CA VAL A 211 33.12 9.45 -42.60
C VAL A 211 32.37 10.03 -43.80
N TYR A 212 32.25 9.24 -44.86
CA TYR A 212 31.50 9.61 -46.07
C TYR A 212 30.01 9.29 -45.90
N GLY A 213 29.13 10.11 -46.46
CA GLY A 213 27.68 9.88 -46.40
C GLY A 213 26.94 10.89 -45.53
N CYS A 214 27.02 12.14 -45.96
CA CYS A 214 26.14 13.23 -45.55
C CYS A 214 25.91 14.15 -46.78
#